data_AF-A0AAV7LH15-F1
#
_entry.id   AF-A0AAV7LH15-F1
#
_cell.length_a   1.000
_cell.length_b   1.000
_cell.length_c   1.000
_cell.angle_alpha   90.00
_cell.angle_beta   90.00
_cell.angle_gamma   90.00
#
_symmetry.space_group_name_H-M   'P 1'
#
loop_
_entity.id
_entity.type
_entity.pdbx_description
1 polymer ?
#
loop_
_entity_poly.entity_id
_entity_poly.type
_entity_poly.pdbx_seq_one_letter_code
_entity_poly.pdbx_strand_id
1 'polypeptide(L)'
;MKGFLGSHRERLKKMLLENEPRLKDLKSNQTMIRKELKYLQELLTEKRYSLYTDLEYERVDVLEKIKERRKTLSKYSNSLFNLISELQSKIEQPDREILKSMRSIISRCERVKNLNPLEKNYPENVEQKTLLQQYSILKTNMEELKDSVSIELEWRQLRSFASK
;
A
#
# COMPACT_ATOMS: atom_id res chain seq x y z
N MET A 1 -52.51 -34.79 43.03
CA MET A 1 -51.95 -33.92 41.96
C MET A 1 -51.16 -32.70 42.45
N LYS A 2 -51.41 -32.14 43.66
CA LYS A 2 -50.66 -30.96 44.18
C LYS A 2 -49.15 -31.18 44.44
N GLY A 3 -48.70 -32.41 44.77
CA GLY A 3 -47.28 -32.69 45.07
C GLY A 3 -46.34 -32.71 43.86
N PHE A 4 -46.84 -33.09 42.68
CA PHE A 4 -46.04 -33.19 41.45
C PHE A 4 -45.70 -31.80 40.88
N LEU A 5 -46.66 -30.87 40.94
CA LEU A 5 -46.49 -29.47 40.53
C LEU A 5 -45.53 -28.70 41.48
N GLY A 6 -45.54 -29.01 42.77
CA GLY A 6 -44.58 -28.44 43.73
C GLY A 6 -43.14 -28.88 43.46
N SER A 7 -42.92 -30.17 43.20
CA SER A 7 -41.60 -30.72 42.84
C SER A 7 -41.08 -30.17 41.52
N HIS A 8 -41.94 -30.04 40.51
CA HIS A 8 -41.57 -29.45 39.22
C HIS A 8 -41.18 -27.97 39.36
N ARG A 9 -41.92 -27.20 40.16
CA ARG A 9 -41.63 -25.78 40.42
C ARG A 9 -40.27 -25.56 41.10
N GLU A 10 -39.91 -26.38 42.08
CA GLU A 10 -38.61 -26.27 42.74
C GLU A 10 -37.46 -26.70 41.84
N ARG A 11 -37.67 -27.68 40.96
CA ARG A 11 -36.69 -28.07 39.94
C ARG A 11 -36.42 -26.95 38.93
N LEU A 12 -37.48 -26.24 38.51
CA LEU A 12 -37.35 -25.08 37.62
C LEU A 12 -36.61 -23.92 38.30
N LYS A 13 -36.89 -23.62 39.57
CA LYS A 13 -36.15 -22.59 40.32
C LYS A 13 -34.67 -22.92 40.45
N LYS A 14 -34.35 -24.18 40.75
CA LYS A 14 -32.96 -24.63 40.87
C LYS A 14 -32.21 -24.52 39.54
N MET A 15 -32.82 -24.94 38.43
CA MET A 15 -32.25 -24.75 37.08
C MET A 15 -32.07 -23.27 36.72
N LEU A 16 -32.98 -22.39 37.14
CA LEU A 16 -32.87 -20.95 36.89
C LEU A 16 -31.66 -20.36 37.63
N LEU A 17 -31.52 -20.69 38.93
CA LEU A 17 -30.39 -20.25 39.76
C LEU A 17 -29.04 -20.76 39.23
N GLU A 18 -28.99 -22.01 38.75
CA GLU A 18 -27.78 -22.64 38.23
C GLU A 18 -27.34 -22.04 36.87
N ASN A 19 -28.28 -21.53 36.06
CA ASN A 19 -27.99 -20.96 34.74
C ASN A 19 -27.88 -19.43 34.71
N GLU A 20 -28.35 -18.71 35.73
CA GLU A 20 -28.14 -17.26 35.88
C GLU A 20 -26.66 -16.82 35.74
N PRO A 21 -25.68 -17.43 36.42
CA PRO A 21 -24.27 -17.04 36.26
C PRO A 21 -23.79 -17.27 34.82
N ARG A 22 -24.17 -18.39 34.18
CA ARG A 22 -23.83 -18.67 32.78
C ARG A 22 -24.42 -17.65 31.82
N LEU A 23 -25.65 -17.20 32.06
CA LEU A 23 -26.28 -16.13 31.27
C LEU A 23 -25.57 -14.78 31.45
N LYS A 24 -25.08 -14.49 32.66
CA LYS A 24 -24.30 -13.28 32.94
C LYS A 24 -22.95 -13.33 32.24
N ASP A 25 -22.26 -14.46 32.30
CA ASP A 25 -20.96 -14.67 31.64
C ASP A 25 -21.10 -14.60 30.11
N LEU A 26 -22.14 -15.21 29.54
CA LEU A 26 -22.43 -15.10 28.10
C LEU A 26 -22.67 -13.67 27.65
N LYS A 27 -23.44 -12.88 28.42
CA LYS A 27 -23.64 -11.45 28.14
C LYS A 27 -22.34 -10.67 28.23
N SER A 28 -21.53 -10.94 29.25
CA SER A 28 -20.21 -10.33 29.42
C SER A 28 -19.31 -10.62 28.22
N ASN A 29 -19.17 -11.90 27.84
CA ASN A 29 -18.38 -12.34 26.69
C ASN A 29 -18.89 -11.73 25.39
N GLN A 30 -20.22 -11.66 25.19
CA GLN A 30 -20.79 -11.01 24.02
C GLN A 30 -20.43 -9.52 23.95
N THR A 31 -20.45 -8.81 25.08
CA THR A 31 -20.05 -7.40 25.11
C THR A 31 -18.55 -7.21 24.87
N MET A 32 -17.70 -8.11 25.40
CA MET A 32 -16.26 -8.08 25.20
C MET A 32 -15.91 -8.31 23.72
N ILE A 33 -16.46 -9.36 23.11
CA ILE A 33 -16.26 -9.66 21.68
C ILE A 33 -16.70 -8.49 20.80
N ARG A 34 -17.85 -7.86 21.11
CA ARG A 34 -18.30 -6.67 20.37
C ARG A 34 -17.31 -5.49 20.47
N LYS A 35 -16.71 -5.29 21.65
CA LYS A 35 -15.70 -4.23 21.84
C LYS A 35 -14.43 -4.52 21.06
N GLU A 36 -13.92 -5.75 21.12
CA GLU A 36 -12.73 -6.16 20.36
C GLU A 36 -12.94 -6.05 18.85
N LEU A 37 -14.11 -6.49 18.34
CA LEU A 37 -14.44 -6.34 16.92
C LEU A 37 -14.49 -4.87 16.49
N LYS A 38 -15.06 -3.99 17.32
CA LYS A 38 -15.07 -2.55 17.05
C LYS A 38 -13.66 -1.96 17.02
N TYR A 39 -12.83 -2.34 18.00
CA TYR A 39 -11.43 -1.90 18.07
C TYR A 39 -10.63 -2.34 16.83
N LEU A 40 -10.78 -3.60 16.39
CA LEU A 40 -10.12 -4.10 15.19
C LEU A 40 -10.57 -3.35 13.92
N GLN A 41 -11.86 -3.01 13.82
CA GLN A 41 -12.38 -2.22 12.70
C GLN A 41 -11.78 -0.81 12.66
N GLU A 42 -11.65 -0.16 13.82
CA GLU A 42 -11.02 1.17 13.94
C GLU A 42 -9.54 1.10 13.54
N LEU A 43 -8.78 0.15 14.09
CA LEU A 43 -7.36 -0.04 13.77
C LEU A 43 -7.12 -0.34 12.28
N LEU A 44 -7.95 -1.18 11.66
CA LEU A 44 -7.87 -1.47 10.22
C LEU A 44 -8.16 -0.24 9.38
N THR A 45 -9.10 0.60 9.81
CA THR A 45 -9.44 1.85 9.12
C THR A 45 -8.28 2.83 9.16
N GLU A 46 -7.68 3.01 10.34
CA GLU A 46 -6.49 3.85 10.52
C GLU A 46 -5.31 3.35 9.68
N LYS A 47 -5.03 2.04 9.72
CA LYS A 47 -3.91 1.47 8.96
C LYS A 47 -4.10 1.59 7.46
N ARG A 48 -5.33 1.39 6.96
CA ARG A 48 -5.67 1.64 5.55
C ARG A 48 -5.42 3.11 5.18
N TYR A 49 -5.94 4.04 5.98
CA TYR A 49 -5.80 5.47 5.69
C TYR A 49 -4.33 5.90 5.63
N SER A 50 -3.51 5.44 6.60
CA SER A 50 -2.06 5.66 6.60
C SER A 50 -1.40 5.14 5.31
N LEU A 51 -1.67 3.88 4.93
CA LEU A 51 -1.07 3.28 3.73
C LEU A 51 -1.46 4.03 2.44
N TYR A 52 -2.72 4.45 2.32
CA TYR A 52 -3.16 5.25 1.18
C TYR A 52 -2.48 6.62 1.13
N THR A 53 -2.30 7.23 2.30
CA THR A 53 -1.65 8.53 2.42
C THR A 53 -0.17 8.42 2.01
N ASP A 54 0.55 7.43 2.53
CA ASP A 54 1.96 7.19 2.20
C ASP A 54 2.13 6.91 0.70
N LEU A 55 1.24 6.10 0.11
CA LEU A 55 1.24 5.80 -1.32
C LEU A 55 0.99 7.05 -2.18
N GLU A 56 0.07 7.92 -1.77
CA GLU A 56 -0.20 9.17 -2.49
C GLU A 56 1.00 10.11 -2.43
N TYR A 57 1.65 10.23 -1.27
CA TYR A 57 2.89 11.01 -1.14
C TYR A 57 3.99 10.48 -2.07
N GLU A 58 4.23 9.17 -2.08
CA GLU A 58 5.22 8.56 -2.97
C GLU A 58 4.85 8.80 -4.44
N ARG A 59 3.57 8.63 -4.80
CA ARG A 59 3.10 8.89 -6.17
C ARG A 59 3.40 10.32 -6.61
N VAL A 60 3.11 11.31 -5.76
CA VAL A 60 3.35 12.73 -6.06
C VAL A 60 4.85 13.01 -6.22
N ASP A 61 5.69 12.48 -5.33
CA ASP A 61 7.15 12.64 -5.41
C ASP A 61 7.72 12.03 -6.71
N VAL A 62 7.30 10.80 -7.05
CA VAL A 62 7.71 10.14 -8.31
C VAL A 62 7.26 10.95 -9.53
N LEU A 63 6.03 11.47 -9.54
CA LEU A 63 5.53 12.29 -10.63
C LEU A 63 6.33 13.58 -10.81
N GLU A 64 6.71 14.25 -9.73
CA GLU A 64 7.50 15.48 -9.81
C GLU A 64 8.92 15.18 -10.32
N LYS A 65 9.55 14.09 -9.84
CA LYS A 65 10.83 13.59 -10.36
C LYS A 65 10.76 13.27 -11.86
N ILE A 66 9.70 12.61 -12.32
CA ILE A 66 9.49 12.33 -13.76
C ILE A 66 9.36 13.63 -14.56
N LYS A 67 8.60 14.60 -14.05
CA LYS A 67 8.38 15.90 -14.69
C LYS A 67 9.69 16.70 -14.81
N GLU A 68 10.52 16.71 -13.77
CA GLU A 68 11.85 17.32 -13.80
C GLU A 68 12.80 16.63 -14.79
N ARG A 69 12.80 15.29 -14.81
CA ARG A 69 13.56 14.51 -15.79
C ARG A 69 13.13 14.83 -17.21
N ARG A 70 11.82 14.88 -17.47
CA ARG A 70 11.26 15.26 -18.78
C ARG A 70 11.70 16.65 -19.21
N LYS A 71 11.67 17.63 -18.28
CA LYS A 71 12.15 19.00 -18.55
C LYS A 71 13.64 19.02 -18.89
N THR A 72 14.45 18.25 -18.18
CA THR A 72 15.89 18.15 -18.41
C THR A 72 16.20 17.48 -19.75
N LEU A 73 15.53 16.37 -20.05
CA LEU A 73 15.65 15.66 -21.33
C LEU A 73 15.19 16.53 -22.51
N SER A 74 14.12 17.29 -22.36
CA SER A 74 13.64 18.21 -23.39
C SER A 74 14.67 19.32 -23.68
N LYS A 75 15.27 19.93 -22.64
CA LYS A 75 16.36 20.91 -22.82
C LYS A 75 17.58 20.30 -23.51
N TYR A 76 17.95 19.08 -23.10
CA TYR A 76 19.06 18.35 -23.69
C TYR A 76 18.81 18.03 -25.17
N SER A 77 17.63 17.53 -25.49
CA SER A 77 17.19 17.25 -26.86
C SER A 77 17.19 18.49 -27.74
N ASN A 78 16.68 19.63 -27.25
CA ASN A 78 16.74 20.90 -27.98
C ASN A 78 18.18 21.35 -28.21
N SER A 79 19.07 21.16 -27.24
CA SER A 79 20.49 21.51 -27.38
C SER A 79 21.17 20.67 -28.46
N LEU A 80 20.87 19.38 -28.51
CA LEU A 80 21.33 18.47 -29.57
C LEU A 80 20.77 18.87 -30.93
N PHE A 81 19.46 19.14 -31.01
CA PHE A 81 18.81 19.57 -32.25
C PHE A 81 19.47 20.85 -32.81
N ASN A 82 19.69 21.84 -31.96
CA ASN A 82 20.35 23.09 -32.36
C ASN A 82 21.78 22.85 -32.86
N LEU A 83 22.55 21.97 -32.22
CA LEU A 83 23.90 21.62 -32.68
C LEU A 83 23.90 20.89 -34.02
N ILE A 84 22.94 19.99 -34.23
CA ILE A 84 22.78 19.29 -35.51
C ILE A 84 22.43 20.29 -36.61
N SER A 85 21.45 21.18 -36.38
CA SER A 85 21.07 22.20 -37.36
C SER A 85 22.21 23.16 -37.66
N GLU A 86 23.00 23.55 -36.66
CA GLU A 86 24.18 24.38 -36.87
C GLU A 86 25.23 23.66 -37.72
N LEU A 87 25.55 22.41 -37.42
CA LEU A 87 26.47 21.60 -38.22
C LEU A 87 26.01 21.46 -39.66
N GLN A 88 24.72 21.17 -39.88
CA GLN A 88 24.12 21.08 -41.21
C GLN A 88 24.27 22.40 -41.98
N SER A 89 23.93 23.54 -41.36
CA SER A 89 24.07 24.85 -41.98
C SER A 89 25.52 25.22 -42.33
N LYS A 90 26.48 24.63 -41.61
CA LYS A 90 27.91 24.91 -41.80
C LYS A 90 28.51 24.09 -42.92
N ILE A 91 28.08 22.84 -43.10
CA ILE A 91 28.55 21.97 -44.18
C ILE A 91 28.24 22.57 -45.57
N GLU A 92 27.24 23.43 -45.68
CA GLU A 92 26.87 24.15 -46.91
C GLU A 92 27.77 25.37 -47.20
N GLN A 93 28.68 25.75 -46.30
CA GLN A 93 29.54 26.94 -46.44
C GLN A 93 30.91 26.59 -47.05
N PRO A 94 31.65 27.58 -47.62
CA PRO A 94 33.01 27.35 -48.09
C PRO A 94 33.96 26.88 -46.97
N ASP A 95 34.92 26.03 -47.31
CA ASP A 95 35.87 25.39 -46.36
C ASP A 95 36.52 26.38 -45.38
N ARG A 96 36.87 27.58 -45.86
CA ARG A 96 37.49 28.62 -45.03
C ARG A 96 36.58 29.09 -43.89
N GLU A 97 35.28 29.19 -44.13
CA GLU A 97 34.28 29.61 -43.13
C GLU A 97 33.90 28.46 -42.17
N ILE A 98 33.91 27.22 -42.67
CA ILE A 98 33.79 26.02 -41.84
C ILE A 98 34.92 25.98 -40.81
N LEU A 99 36.18 26.05 -41.28
CA LEU A 99 37.36 25.94 -40.43
C LEU A 99 37.43 27.03 -39.35
N LYS A 100 36.99 28.26 -39.65
CA LYS A 100 36.91 29.35 -38.67
C LYS A 100 35.96 29.04 -37.51
N SER A 101 34.85 28.36 -37.77
CA SER A 101 33.78 28.13 -36.79
C SER A 101 33.82 26.75 -36.11
N MET A 102 34.53 25.78 -36.71
CA MET A 102 34.55 24.38 -36.27
C MET A 102 35.02 24.20 -34.81
N ARG A 103 36.06 24.94 -34.39
CA ARG A 103 36.58 24.86 -33.01
C ARG A 103 35.50 25.20 -31.97
N SER A 104 34.71 26.25 -32.21
CA SER A 104 33.63 26.66 -31.32
C SER A 104 32.47 25.65 -31.28
N ILE A 105 32.15 25.04 -32.42
CA ILE A 105 31.12 23.98 -32.51
C ILE A 105 31.56 22.75 -31.73
N ILE A 106 32.79 22.28 -31.93
CA ILE A 106 33.36 21.15 -31.18
C ILE A 106 33.32 21.41 -29.67
N SER A 107 33.74 22.59 -29.21
CA SER A 107 33.67 22.97 -27.79
C SER A 107 32.25 22.97 -27.24
N ARG A 108 31.22 23.22 -28.05
CA ARG A 108 29.82 23.10 -27.61
C ARG A 108 29.32 21.67 -27.62
N CYS A 109 29.71 20.85 -28.60
CA CYS A 109 29.41 19.43 -28.62
C CYS A 109 29.93 18.73 -27.35
N GLU A 110 31.18 19.00 -26.97
CA GLU A 110 31.78 18.51 -25.72
C GLU A 110 30.98 18.95 -24.49
N ARG A 111 30.58 20.24 -24.43
CA ARG A 111 29.75 20.75 -23.33
C ARG A 111 28.40 20.04 -23.23
N VAL A 112 27.72 19.84 -24.35
CA VAL A 112 26.43 19.13 -24.36
C VAL A 112 26.63 17.67 -23.97
N LYS A 113 27.65 16.97 -24.50
CA LYS A 113 27.97 15.58 -24.12
C LYS A 113 28.11 15.42 -22.60
N ASN A 114 28.83 16.32 -21.94
CA ASN A 114 29.04 16.29 -20.48
C ASN A 114 27.78 16.61 -19.65
N LEU A 115 26.70 17.09 -20.28
CA LEU A 115 25.42 17.36 -19.65
C LEU A 115 24.43 16.19 -19.78
N ASN A 116 24.85 15.05 -20.32
CA ASN A 116 23.98 13.90 -20.57
C ASN A 116 23.24 13.48 -19.28
N PRO A 117 21.91 13.69 -19.20
CA PRO A 117 21.15 13.39 -17.99
C PRO A 117 20.89 11.89 -17.79
N LEU A 118 21.19 11.05 -18.79
CA LEU A 118 20.98 9.60 -18.75
C LEU A 118 22.08 8.83 -17.99
N GLU A 119 23.27 9.42 -17.83
CA GLU A 119 24.39 8.79 -17.09
C GLU A 119 24.26 8.93 -15.56
N LYS A 120 23.32 9.76 -15.09
CA LYS A 120 23.03 9.88 -13.66
C LYS A 120 22.24 8.65 -13.21
N ASN A 121 22.92 7.72 -12.55
CA ASN A 121 22.27 6.63 -11.81
C ASN A 121 21.38 7.24 -10.73
N TYR A 122 20.07 7.08 -10.89
CA TYR A 122 19.13 7.41 -9.83
C TYR A 122 19.00 6.19 -8.92
N PRO A 123 18.99 6.39 -7.58
CA PRO A 123 18.79 5.28 -6.67
C PRO A 123 17.47 4.60 -7.01
N GLU A 124 17.55 3.29 -7.22
CA GLU A 124 16.40 2.42 -7.36
C GLU A 124 15.53 2.57 -6.11
N ASN A 125 14.23 2.75 -6.30
CA ASN A 125 13.32 3.26 -5.27
C ASN A 125 13.18 2.29 -4.08
N VAL A 126 14.03 2.48 -3.06
CA VAL A 126 14.07 1.68 -1.83
C VAL A 126 12.75 1.79 -1.06
N GLU A 127 12.07 2.94 -1.10
CA GLU A 127 10.82 3.21 -0.39
C GLU A 127 9.63 2.42 -0.99
N GLN A 128 9.55 2.31 -2.32
CA GLN A 128 8.53 1.49 -3.00
C GLN A 128 8.62 0.01 -2.63
N LYS A 129 9.86 -0.49 -2.49
CA LYS A 129 10.11 -1.86 -2.07
C LYS A 129 9.59 -2.09 -0.65
N THR A 130 9.75 -1.12 0.24
CA THR A 130 9.24 -1.18 1.62
C THR A 130 7.71 -1.13 1.67
N LEU A 131 7.05 -0.27 0.89
CA LEU A 131 5.58 -0.21 0.87
C LEU A 131 4.94 -1.47 0.27
N LEU A 132 5.50 -2.02 -0.80
CA LEU A 132 5.04 -3.29 -1.38
C LEU A 132 5.20 -4.47 -0.39
N GLN A 133 6.29 -4.48 0.38
CA GLN A 133 6.50 -5.45 1.45
C GLN A 133 5.48 -5.29 2.59
N GLN A 134 5.19 -4.06 3.01
CA GLN A 134 4.17 -3.82 4.05
C GLN A 134 2.77 -4.26 3.59
N TYR A 135 2.43 -4.00 2.32
CA TYR A 135 1.16 -4.45 1.74
C TYR A 135 1.07 -5.98 1.67
N SER A 136 2.14 -6.68 1.27
CA SER A 136 2.13 -8.14 1.22
C SER A 136 1.94 -8.75 2.62
N ILE A 137 2.64 -8.24 3.63
CA ILE A 137 2.47 -8.67 5.03
C ILE A 137 1.02 -8.44 5.49
N LEU A 138 0.46 -7.26 5.24
CA LEU A 138 -0.92 -6.96 5.62
C LEU A 138 -1.92 -7.91 4.94
N LYS A 139 -1.71 -8.20 3.65
CA LYS A 139 -2.56 -9.13 2.89
C LYS A 139 -2.50 -10.55 3.49
N THR A 140 -1.30 -11.06 3.76
CA THR A 140 -1.12 -12.38 4.41
C THR A 140 -1.84 -12.44 5.75
N ASN A 141 -1.66 -11.43 6.61
CA ASN A 141 -2.32 -11.38 7.92
C ASN A 141 -3.84 -11.36 7.79
N MET A 142 -4.40 -10.66 6.80
CA MET A 142 -5.85 -10.65 6.56
C MET A 142 -6.37 -12.01 6.08
N GLU A 143 -5.61 -12.72 5.26
CA GLU A 143 -5.95 -14.08 4.81
C GLU A 143 -5.94 -15.07 5.99
N GLU A 144 -4.90 -15.04 6.83
CA GLU A 144 -4.79 -15.88 8.03
C GLU A 144 -5.93 -15.62 9.03
N LEU A 145 -6.31 -14.35 9.24
CA LEU A 145 -7.44 -13.99 10.10
C LEU A 145 -8.76 -14.52 9.54
N LYS A 146 -8.97 -14.42 8.21
CA LYS A 146 -10.16 -14.94 7.56
C LYS A 146 -10.28 -16.46 7.73
N ASP A 147 -9.18 -17.17 7.57
CA ASP A 147 -9.15 -18.62 7.72
C ASP A 147 -9.42 -19.03 9.18
N SER A 148 -8.80 -18.33 10.14
CA SER A 148 -9.03 -18.54 11.57
C SER A 148 -10.50 -18.35 11.96
N VAL A 149 -11.14 -17.28 11.48
CA VAL A 149 -12.56 -17.01 11.73
C VAL A 149 -13.45 -18.08 11.10
N SER A 150 -13.12 -18.55 9.90
CA SER A 150 -13.88 -19.60 9.21
C SER A 150 -13.84 -20.92 9.98
N ILE A 151 -12.65 -21.33 10.42
CA ILE A 151 -12.44 -22.53 11.24
C ILE A 151 -13.24 -22.46 12.54
N GLU A 152 -13.20 -21.33 13.26
CA GLU A 152 -13.93 -21.17 14.53
C GLU A 152 -15.46 -21.26 14.34
N LEU A 153 -15.99 -20.75 13.23
CA LEU A 153 -17.41 -20.86 12.89
C LEU A 153 -17.82 -22.31 12.60
N GLU A 154 -17.00 -23.07 11.88
CA GLU A 154 -17.22 -24.50 11.61
C GLU A 154 -17.22 -25.33 12.90
N TRP A 155 -16.23 -25.10 13.79
CA TRP A 155 -16.17 -25.78 15.08
C TRP A 155 -17.38 -25.49 15.98
N ARG A 156 -17.97 -24.29 15.88
CA ARG A 156 -19.21 -23.95 16.62
C ARG A 156 -20.42 -24.69 16.06
N GLN A 157 -20.53 -24.82 14.75
CA GLN A 157 -21.60 -25.60 14.11
C GLN A 157 -21.52 -27.07 14.53
N LEU A 158 -20.34 -27.70 14.44
CA LEU A 158 -20.13 -29.09 14.84
C LEU A 158 -20.48 -29.34 16.33
N ARG A 159 -20.07 -28.43 17.23
CA ARG A 159 -20.42 -28.53 18.66
C ARG A 159 -21.93 -28.41 18.93
N SER A 160 -22.65 -27.63 18.11
CA SER A 160 -24.10 -27.50 18.21
C SER A 160 -24.84 -28.77 17.77
N PHE A 161 -24.26 -29.57 16.86
CA PHE A 161 -24.79 -30.87 16.46
C PHE A 161 -24.49 -31.97 17.48
N ALA A 162 -23.34 -31.91 18.16
CA ALA A 162 -22.96 -32.89 19.19
C ALA A 162 -23.70 -32.73 20.54
N SER A 163 -24.47 -31.65 20.72
CA SER A 163 -25.22 -31.36 21.97
C SER A 163 -26.73 -31.63 21.86
N LYS A 164 -27.20 -32.22 20.76
CA LYS A 164 -28.59 -32.69 20.56
C LYS A 164 -28.66 -34.20 20.70
#